data_AF-A0A925H4T2-F1
#
_entry.id   AF-A0A925H4T2-F1
#
_cell.length_a   1.000
_cell.length_b   1.000
_cell.length_c   1.000
_cell.angle_alpha   90.00
_cell.angle_beta   90.00
_cell.angle_gamma   90.00
#
_symmetry.space_group_name_H-M   'P 1'
#
loop_
_entity.id
_entity.type
_entity.pdbx_description
1 polymer ?
#
loop_
_entity_poly.entity_id
_entity_poly.type
_entity_poly.pdbx_seq_one_letter_code
_entity_poly.pdbx_strand_id
1 'polypeptide(L)'
;MQKAVSWILQIAVAVILLQTLFFKFTGATESVYIFSTLGAEPWGRFASGVFELVAAALLLIPRTAPVGAILSLGVISGAIFSHLTKLGIAIPQVGDHGELFALAVAVFVGSLVIIILRRGQLPFVGARLKAARA
;
A
#
# COMPACT_ATOMS: atom_id res chain seq x y z
N MET A 1 23.16 -7.87 -2.45
CA MET A 1 21.92 -8.54 -2.01
C MET A 1 20.84 -7.59 -1.53
N GLN A 2 21.07 -6.72 -0.52
CA GLN A 2 20.02 -5.83 0.03
C GLN A 2 19.32 -4.93 -1.02
N LYS A 3 20.07 -4.42 -2.02
CA LYS A 3 19.50 -3.63 -3.12
C LYS A 3 18.52 -4.43 -4.00
N ALA A 4 18.87 -5.67 -4.32
CA ALA A 4 18.04 -6.56 -5.15
C ALA A 4 16.78 -6.99 -4.40
N VAL A 5 16.92 -7.41 -3.13
CA VAL A 5 15.78 -7.77 -2.26
C VAL A 5 14.81 -6.59 -2.13
N SER A 6 15.33 -5.40 -1.84
CA SER A 6 14.50 -4.19 -1.75
C SER A 6 13.79 -3.88 -3.07
N TRP A 7 14.44 -4.11 -4.22
CA TRP A 7 13.86 -3.85 -5.54
C TRP A 7 12.74 -4.83 -5.89
N ILE A 8 12.95 -6.12 -5.61
CA ILE A 8 11.92 -7.15 -5.77
C ILE A 8 10.68 -6.81 -4.92
N LEU A 9 10.90 -6.42 -3.65
CA LEU A 9 9.80 -6.00 -2.78
C LEU A 9 9.07 -4.75 -3.29
N GLN A 10 9.81 -3.75 -3.81
CA GLN A 10 9.19 -2.57 -4.42
C GLN A 10 8.27 -2.93 -5.58
N ILE A 11 8.74 -3.80 -6.48
CA ILE A 11 7.94 -4.26 -7.61
C ILE A 11 6.72 -5.05 -7.11
N ALA A 12 6.90 -5.99 -6.18
CA ALA A 12 5.80 -6.77 -5.65
C ALA A 12 4.70 -5.89 -5.02
N VAL A 13 5.09 -4.94 -4.17
CA VAL A 13 4.13 -3.99 -3.56
C VAL A 13 3.48 -3.11 -4.62
N ALA A 14 4.24 -2.56 -5.57
CA ALA A 14 3.71 -1.71 -6.62
C ALA A 14 2.71 -2.47 -7.52
N VAL A 15 3.00 -3.72 -7.88
CA VAL A 15 2.09 -4.55 -8.69
C VAL A 15 0.78 -4.81 -7.96
N ILE A 16 0.81 -5.15 -6.67
CA ILE A 16 -0.41 -5.35 -5.88
C ILE A 16 -1.24 -4.06 -5.83
N LEU A 17 -0.61 -2.91 -5.56
CA LEU A 17 -1.30 -1.61 -5.57
C LEU A 17 -1.90 -1.29 -6.94
N LEU A 18 -1.14 -1.48 -8.03
CA LEU A 18 -1.64 -1.24 -9.39
C LEU A 18 -2.81 -2.15 -9.76
N GLN A 19 -2.79 -3.41 -9.29
CA GLN A 19 -3.91 -4.33 -9.45
C GLN A 19 -5.16 -3.81 -8.71
N THR A 20 -5.03 -3.31 -7.48
CA THR A 20 -6.18 -2.75 -6.74
C THR A 20 -6.76 -1.51 -7.40
N LEU A 21 -5.93 -0.71 -8.08
CA LEU A 21 -6.39 0.47 -8.84
C LEU A 21 -7.36 0.11 -9.96
N PHE A 22 -7.14 -1.02 -10.66
CA PHE A 22 -8.04 -1.46 -11.72
C PHE A 22 -9.47 -1.58 -11.18
N PHE A 23 -9.66 -2.31 -10.09
CA PHE A 23 -10.96 -2.47 -9.44
C PHE A 23 -11.54 -1.15 -8.95
N LYS A 24 -10.69 -0.27 -8.39
CA LYS A 24 -11.13 1.06 -7.90
C LYS A 24 -11.55 1.97 -9.02
N PHE A 25 -10.77 2.17 -10.08
CA PHE A 25 -11.09 3.16 -11.10
C PHE A 25 -12.13 2.69 -12.12
N THR A 26 -12.24 1.37 -12.34
CA THR A 26 -13.31 0.81 -13.20
C THR A 26 -14.67 0.72 -12.50
N GLY A 27 -14.70 0.90 -11.17
CA GLY A 27 -15.94 0.74 -10.40
C GLY A 27 -16.39 -0.72 -10.32
N ALA A 28 -15.45 -1.66 -10.21
CA ALA A 28 -15.76 -3.07 -10.01
C ALA A 28 -16.70 -3.26 -8.82
N THR A 29 -17.60 -4.24 -8.91
CA THR A 29 -18.63 -4.52 -7.91
C THR A 29 -18.05 -4.72 -6.52
N GLU A 30 -16.91 -5.41 -6.41
CA GLU A 30 -16.22 -5.61 -5.12
C GLU A 30 -15.79 -4.28 -4.49
N SER A 31 -15.21 -3.39 -5.30
CA SER A 31 -14.72 -2.09 -4.86
C SER A 31 -15.87 -1.17 -4.42
N VAL A 32 -16.92 -1.08 -5.24
CA VAL A 32 -18.11 -0.28 -4.92
C VAL A 32 -18.78 -0.79 -3.64
N TYR A 33 -18.87 -2.10 -3.46
CA TYR A 33 -19.44 -2.72 -2.25
C TYR A 33 -18.64 -2.35 -0.99
N ILE A 34 -17.31 -2.49 -1.04
CA ILE A 34 -16.41 -2.17 0.07
C ILE A 34 -16.59 -0.70 0.49
N PHE A 35 -16.45 0.24 -0.46
CA PHE A 35 -16.52 1.66 -0.12
C PHE A 35 -17.94 2.11 0.25
N SER A 36 -18.98 1.49 -0.28
CA SER A 36 -20.37 1.75 0.15
C SER A 36 -20.60 1.28 1.58
N THR A 37 -20.10 0.09 1.94
CA THR A 37 -20.17 -0.47 3.30
C THR A 37 -19.43 0.42 4.31
N LEU A 38 -18.33 1.04 3.88
CA LEU A 38 -17.59 1.98 4.72
C LEU A 38 -18.25 3.37 4.83
N GLY A 39 -19.27 3.67 4.01
CA GLY A 39 -19.90 4.99 3.91
C GLY A 39 -18.99 6.02 3.22
N ALA A 40 -18.05 5.55 2.39
CA ALA A 40 -17.02 6.36 1.77
C ALA A 40 -17.12 6.38 0.22
N GLU A 41 -18.08 5.70 -0.38
CA GLU A 41 -18.31 5.74 -1.82
C GLU A 41 -18.92 7.09 -2.26
N PRO A 42 -18.51 7.69 -3.40
CA PRO A 42 -17.41 7.29 -4.30
C PRO A 42 -16.06 7.92 -3.93
N TRP A 43 -16.05 8.94 -3.08
CA TRP A 43 -14.89 9.80 -2.85
C TRP A 43 -13.73 9.06 -2.19
N GLY A 44 -14.00 8.21 -1.21
CA GLY A 44 -13.01 7.34 -0.58
C GLY A 44 -12.37 6.36 -1.55
N ARG A 45 -13.16 5.80 -2.49
CA ARG A 45 -12.65 4.89 -3.53
C ARG A 45 -11.66 5.59 -4.44
N PHE A 46 -12.05 6.75 -4.98
CA PHE A 46 -11.18 7.52 -5.86
C PHE A 46 -9.98 8.13 -5.13
N ALA A 47 -10.17 8.70 -3.94
CA ALA A 47 -9.09 9.28 -3.16
C ALA A 47 -8.04 8.24 -2.78
N SER A 48 -8.48 7.08 -2.25
CA SER A 48 -7.59 5.96 -1.97
C SER A 48 -6.87 5.47 -3.23
N GLY A 49 -7.58 5.34 -4.36
CA GLY A 49 -6.96 4.98 -5.63
C GLY A 49 -5.89 5.96 -6.10
N VAL A 50 -6.11 7.27 -5.96
CA VAL A 50 -5.09 8.28 -6.31
C VAL A 50 -3.85 8.15 -5.42
N PHE A 51 -4.03 7.96 -4.11
CA PHE A 51 -2.89 7.77 -3.20
C PHE A 51 -2.12 6.47 -3.50
N GLU A 52 -2.81 5.38 -3.85
CA GLU A 52 -2.20 4.11 -4.26
C GLU A 52 -1.42 4.25 -5.56
N LEU A 53 -1.94 4.99 -6.54
CA LEU A 53 -1.24 5.27 -7.80
C LEU A 53 0.05 6.05 -7.56
N VAL A 54 -0.02 7.10 -6.73
CA VAL A 54 1.17 7.87 -6.34
C VAL A 54 2.17 6.99 -5.60
N ALA A 55 1.70 6.16 -4.65
CA ALA A 55 2.57 5.25 -3.90
C ALA A 55 3.28 4.25 -4.84
N ALA A 56 2.55 3.64 -5.77
CA ALA A 56 3.09 2.71 -6.75
C ALA A 56 4.14 3.39 -7.66
N ALA A 57 3.84 4.58 -8.18
CA ALA A 57 4.80 5.32 -9.00
C ALA A 57 6.09 5.66 -8.23
N LEU A 58 5.97 6.10 -6.97
CA LEU A 58 7.12 6.40 -6.12
C LEU A 58 7.94 5.16 -5.75
N LEU A 59 7.30 3.99 -5.58
CA LEU A 59 7.95 2.70 -5.32
C LEU A 59 8.80 2.23 -6.51
N LEU A 60 8.38 2.52 -7.74
CA LEU A 60 9.10 2.14 -8.96
C LEU A 60 10.29 3.05 -9.29
N ILE A 61 10.51 4.13 -8.55
CA ILE A 61 11.70 4.96 -8.70
C ILE A 61 12.56 4.76 -7.45
N PRO A 62 13.74 4.10 -7.57
CA PRO A 62 14.57 3.75 -6.42
C PRO A 62 14.84 4.91 -5.46
N ARG A 63 15.01 6.14 -5.96
CA ARG A 63 15.29 7.31 -5.11
C ARG A 63 14.10 7.73 -4.23
N THR A 64 12.87 7.45 -4.67
CA THR A 64 11.65 7.84 -3.96
C THR A 64 10.95 6.67 -3.25
N ALA A 65 11.45 5.45 -3.43
CA ALA A 65 10.85 4.24 -2.86
C ALA A 65 10.54 4.29 -1.35
N PRO A 66 11.37 4.88 -0.46
CA PRO A 66 10.99 5.02 0.95
C PRO A 66 9.73 5.86 1.15
N VAL A 67 9.56 6.91 0.34
CA VAL A 67 8.38 7.80 0.41
C VAL A 67 7.15 7.07 -0.10
N GLY A 68 7.28 6.35 -1.22
CA GLY A 68 6.21 5.50 -1.75
C GLY A 68 5.78 4.43 -0.75
N ALA A 69 6.75 3.80 -0.05
CA ALA A 69 6.46 2.81 0.98
C ALA A 69 5.78 3.40 2.22
N ILE A 70 6.13 4.62 2.65
CA ILE A 70 5.43 5.32 3.74
C ILE A 70 3.98 5.63 3.35
N LEU A 71 3.77 6.14 2.13
CA LEU A 71 2.43 6.42 1.62
C LEU A 71 1.59 5.13 1.52
N SER A 72 2.18 4.07 0.97
CA SER A 72 1.59 2.73 0.91
C SER A 72 1.19 2.22 2.30
N LEU A 73 2.08 2.32 3.30
CA LEU A 73 1.76 1.97 4.68
C LEU A 73 0.56 2.74 5.22
N GLY A 74 0.49 4.05 4.98
CA GLY A 74 -0.62 4.89 5.43
C GLY A 74 -1.95 4.43 4.84
N VAL A 75 -2.02 4.26 3.52
CA VAL A 75 -3.24 3.83 2.84
C VAL A 75 -3.66 2.42 3.25
N ILE A 76 -2.72 1.47 3.25
CA ILE A 76 -3.03 0.07 3.52
C ILE A 76 -3.38 -0.18 4.99
N SER A 77 -2.87 0.66 5.91
CA SER A 77 -3.32 0.62 7.31
C SER A 77 -4.81 0.93 7.43
N GLY A 78 -5.33 1.86 6.62
CA GLY A 78 -6.77 2.14 6.55
C GLY A 78 -7.58 0.96 6.02
N ALA A 79 -7.05 0.26 5.01
CA ALA A 79 -7.67 -0.96 4.48
C ALA A 79 -7.71 -2.09 5.53
N ILE A 80 -6.58 -2.37 6.19
CA ILE A 80 -6.50 -3.37 7.27
C ILE A 80 -7.45 -3.02 8.41
N PHE A 81 -7.45 -1.77 8.86
CA PHE A 81 -8.36 -1.31 9.91
C PHE A 81 -9.84 -1.52 9.51
N SER A 82 -10.19 -1.23 8.27
CA SER A 82 -11.55 -1.45 7.74
C SER A 82 -11.94 -2.93 7.74
N HIS A 83 -11.03 -3.83 7.38
CA HIS A 83 -11.22 -5.27 7.49
C HIS A 83 -11.40 -5.74 8.94
N LEU A 84 -10.58 -5.25 9.86
CA LEU A 84 -10.64 -5.65 11.26
C LEU A 84 -11.86 -5.09 12.02
N THR A 85 -12.58 -4.11 11.47
CA THR A 85 -13.68 -3.43 12.16
C THR A 85 -15.04 -3.56 11.49
N LYS A 86 -15.12 -3.39 10.16
CA LYS A 86 -16.40 -3.30 9.44
C LYS A 86 -16.61 -4.38 8.38
N LEU A 87 -15.54 -4.81 7.71
CA LEU A 87 -15.68 -5.73 6.56
C LEU A 87 -15.51 -7.20 6.96
N GLY A 88 -14.66 -7.50 7.95
CA GLY A 88 -14.20 -8.86 8.24
C GLY A 88 -12.97 -9.25 7.43
N ILE A 89 -12.36 -10.40 7.75
CA ILE A 89 -11.18 -10.91 7.01
C ILE A 89 -11.58 -11.31 5.59
N ALA A 90 -12.69 -12.03 5.44
CA ALA A 90 -13.27 -12.39 4.15
C ALA A 90 -14.55 -11.58 3.90
N ILE A 91 -14.85 -11.29 2.63
CA ILE A 91 -16.06 -10.59 2.19
C ILE A 91 -16.87 -11.48 1.22
N PRO A 92 -17.61 -12.51 1.71
CA PRO A 92 -18.30 -13.47 0.86
C PRO A 92 -19.34 -12.86 -0.08
N GLN A 93 -19.87 -11.69 0.25
CA GLN A 93 -20.87 -10.96 -0.56
C GLN A 93 -20.35 -10.58 -1.94
N VAL A 94 -19.02 -10.52 -2.10
CA VAL A 94 -18.36 -10.22 -3.36
C VAL A 94 -17.41 -11.34 -3.80
N GLY A 95 -17.55 -12.53 -3.20
CA GLY A 95 -16.73 -13.69 -3.54
C GLY A 95 -15.29 -13.63 -3.03
N ASP A 96 -14.97 -12.72 -2.10
CA ASP A 96 -13.67 -12.68 -1.41
C ASP A 96 -13.68 -13.62 -0.19
N HIS A 97 -12.72 -14.53 -0.15
CA HIS A 97 -12.48 -15.52 0.90
C HIS A 97 -11.33 -15.10 1.84
N GLY A 98 -10.86 -13.85 1.74
CA GLY A 98 -9.76 -13.29 2.52
C GLY A 98 -8.54 -12.87 1.69
N GLU A 99 -8.63 -12.94 0.36
CA GLU A 99 -7.57 -12.55 -0.56
C GLU A 99 -7.23 -11.06 -0.42
N LEU A 100 -8.25 -10.18 -0.33
CA LEU A 100 -8.04 -8.75 -0.17
C LEU A 100 -7.31 -8.41 1.14
N PHE A 101 -7.68 -9.06 2.25
CA PHE A 101 -6.99 -8.88 3.52
C PHE A 101 -5.56 -9.40 3.46
N ALA A 102 -5.33 -10.57 2.85
CA ALA A 102 -4.00 -11.14 2.68
C ALA A 102 -3.08 -10.23 1.85
N LEU A 103 -3.60 -9.68 0.73
CA LEU A 103 -2.89 -8.70 -0.09
C LEU A 103 -2.58 -7.43 0.70
N ALA A 104 -3.51 -6.95 1.53
CA ALA A 104 -3.29 -5.79 2.39
C ALA A 104 -2.16 -6.02 3.41
N VAL A 105 -2.13 -7.19 4.04
CA VAL A 105 -1.04 -7.58 4.95
C VAL A 105 0.29 -7.71 4.20
N ALA A 106 0.30 -8.30 3.01
CA ALA A 106 1.50 -8.42 2.19
C ALA A 106 2.09 -7.05 1.81
N VAL A 107 1.23 -6.11 1.40
CA VAL A 107 1.61 -4.72 1.11
C VAL A 107 2.12 -4.01 2.36
N PHE A 108 1.46 -4.20 3.51
CA PHE A 108 1.89 -3.61 4.78
C PHE A 108 3.29 -4.08 5.18
N VAL A 109 3.51 -5.40 5.23
CA VAL A 109 4.80 -5.99 5.60
C VAL A 109 5.88 -5.62 4.59
N GLY A 110 5.58 -5.72 3.29
CA GLY A 110 6.51 -5.34 2.22
C GLY A 110 6.93 -3.87 2.31
N SER A 111 5.97 -2.97 2.54
CA SER A 111 6.24 -1.53 2.72
C SER A 111 7.10 -1.27 3.96
N LEU A 112 6.82 -1.93 5.08
CA LEU A 112 7.61 -1.81 6.31
C LEU A 112 9.07 -2.26 6.09
N VAL A 113 9.27 -3.40 5.40
CA VAL A 113 10.61 -3.90 5.07
C VAL A 113 11.35 -2.93 4.13
N ILE A 114 10.67 -2.37 3.12
CA ILE A 114 11.27 -1.38 2.20
C ILE A 114 11.75 -0.15 2.98
N ILE A 115 10.95 0.37 3.91
CA ILE A 115 11.32 1.50 4.76
C ILE A 115 12.56 1.17 5.59
N ILE A 116 12.60 0.00 6.23
CA ILE A 116 13.74 -0.41 7.06
C ILE A 116 15.00 -0.52 6.20
N LEU A 117 14.93 -1.16 5.03
CA LEU A 117 16.07 -1.36 4.13
C LEU A 117 16.57 -0.05 3.49
N ARG A 118 15.67 0.91 3.23
CA ARG A 118 15.99 2.16 2.54
C ARG A 118 15.91 3.42 3.42
N ARG A 119 15.83 3.28 4.74
CA ARG A 119 15.73 4.40 5.71
C ARG A 119 16.81 5.48 5.55
N GLY A 120 18.00 5.12 5.06
CA GLY A 120 19.09 6.07 4.80
C GLY A 120 18.84 7.02 3.61
N GLN A 121 17.82 6.78 2.80
CA GLN A 121 17.42 7.62 1.66
C GLN A 121 16.27 8.57 2.01
N LEU A 122 15.74 8.52 3.24
CA LEU A 122 14.69 9.43 3.68
C LEU A 122 15.25 10.87 3.78
N PRO A 123 14.58 11.86 3.18
CA PRO A 123 15.11 13.23 3.05
C PRO A 123 15.48 13.89 4.38
N PHE A 124 14.79 13.55 5.48
CA PHE A 124 15.04 14.16 6.81
C PHE A 124 15.73 13.22 7.81
N VAL A 125 15.65 11.90 7.61
CA VAL A 125 16.23 10.90 8.54
C VAL A 125 17.62 10.44 8.07
N GLY A 126 17.85 10.38 6.76
CA GLY A 126 19.12 9.94 6.17
C GLY A 126 20.30 10.83 6.55
N ALA A 127 20.10 12.15 6.65
CA ALA A 127 21.12 13.10 7.07
C ALA A 127 21.54 12.89 8.53
N ARG A 128 20.59 12.69 9.45
CA ARG A 128 20.86 12.45 10.87
C ARG A 128 21.50 11.08 11.14
N LEU A 129 21.08 10.04 10.42
CA LEU A 129 21.68 8.70 10.54
C LEU A 129 23.10 8.62 9.99
N LYS A 130 23.46 9.42 8.98
CA LYS A 130 24.85 9.55 8.53
C LYS A 130 25.70 10.29 9.55
N ALA A 131 25.18 11.37 10.14
CA ALA A 131 25.89 12.14 11.17
C ALA A 131 26.13 11.34 12.45
N ALA A 132 25.21 10.46 12.87
CA ALA A 132 25.37 9.61 14.05
C ALA A 132 26.31 8.40 13.84
N ARG A 133 26.83 8.20 12.63
CA ARG A 133 27.74 7.10 12.26
C ARG A 133 29.13 7.59 11.85
N ALA A 134 29.36 8.90 11.86
CA ALA A 134 30.64 9.56 11.63
C ALA A 134 31.25 9.95 12.98
#